data_AF-A0A661HXP1-F1
#
_entry.id   AF-A0A661HXP1-F1
#
_cell.length_a   1.000
_cell.length_b   1.000
_cell.length_c   1.000
_cell.angle_alpha   90.00
_cell.angle_beta   90.00
_cell.angle_gamma   90.00
#
_symmetry.space_group_name_H-M   'P 1'
#
loop_
_entity.id
_entity.type
_entity.pdbx_description
1 polymer ?
#
loop_
_entity_poly.entity_id
_entity_poly.type
_entity_poly.pdbx_seq_one_letter_code
_entity_poly.pdbx_strand_id
1 'polypeptide(L)'
;MMDLYKQYGKQDLYKEQFNGTLKSRILDSKTDTDLDLHSKKSSILARHMLLDTKTKQVNAKIHIIANNNPLDIYLKGSMNQPDVQIDAQKIIEKEAGKQLNKLFKKLF
;
A
#
# COMPACT_ATOMS: atom_id res chain seq x y z
N MET A 1 5.06 9.01 -2.49
CA MET A 1 4.39 7.69 -2.38
C MET A 1 5.10 6.62 -3.22
N MET A 2 5.38 6.88 -4.51
CA MET A 2 6.01 5.87 -5.40
C MET A 2 7.49 5.59 -5.12
N ASP A 3 8.22 6.57 -4.56
CA ASP A 3 9.64 6.40 -4.26
C ASP A 3 9.89 5.38 -3.14
N LEU A 4 9.01 5.29 -2.13
CA LEU A 4 9.09 4.24 -1.11
C LEU A 4 8.88 2.85 -1.70
N TYR A 5 7.95 2.68 -2.65
CA TYR A 5 7.77 1.37 -3.27
C TYR A 5 8.95 0.99 -4.19
N LYS A 6 9.50 1.95 -4.94
CA LYS A 6 10.76 1.72 -5.68
C LYS A 6 11.91 1.36 -4.74
N GLN A 7 11.98 2.00 -3.57
CA GLN A 7 13.03 1.79 -2.58
C GLN A 7 12.89 0.44 -1.84
N TYR A 8 11.67 0.03 -1.50
CA TYR A 8 11.39 -1.09 -0.59
C TYR A 8 10.74 -2.32 -1.26
N GLY A 9 9.96 -2.13 -2.33
CA GLY A 9 9.23 -3.20 -3.03
C GLY A 9 10.04 -3.92 -4.11
N LYS A 10 11.15 -3.33 -4.59
CA LYS A 10 12.04 -3.86 -5.66
C LYS A 10 11.30 -4.30 -6.94
N GLN A 11 10.09 -3.79 -7.12
CA GLN A 11 9.21 -4.10 -8.24
C GLN A 11 8.51 -2.80 -8.63
N ASP A 12 8.03 -2.72 -9.86
CA ASP A 12 7.27 -1.59 -10.34
C ASP A 12 5.81 -2.03 -10.48
N LEU A 13 4.96 -1.61 -9.53
CA LEU A 13 3.53 -1.94 -9.56
C LEU A 13 2.85 -1.49 -10.85
N TYR A 14 3.34 -0.41 -11.49
CA TYR A 14 2.77 0.08 -12.74
C TYR A 14 2.97 -0.87 -13.91
N LYS A 15 3.90 -1.82 -13.80
CA LYS A 15 4.17 -2.82 -14.84
C LYS A 15 3.41 -4.13 -14.62
N GLU A 16 2.70 -4.26 -13.51
CA GLU A 16 1.92 -5.46 -13.22
C GLU A 16 0.49 -5.35 -13.76
N GLN A 17 0.01 -6.46 -14.32
CA GLN A 17 -1.40 -6.61 -14.67
C GLN A 17 -2.13 -7.21 -13.48
N PHE A 18 -3.05 -6.43 -12.92
CA PHE A 18 -3.91 -6.84 -11.82
C PHE A 18 -5.25 -7.36 -12.34
N ASN A 19 -5.72 -8.44 -11.76
CA ASN A 19 -7.07 -8.97 -11.90
C ASN A 19 -7.75 -8.89 -10.52
N GLY A 20 -9.05 -8.62 -10.47
CA GLY A 20 -9.74 -8.55 -9.20
C GLY A 20 -11.05 -7.78 -9.25
N THR A 21 -11.51 -7.37 -8.08
CA THR A 21 -12.79 -6.70 -7.90
C THR A 21 -12.60 -5.28 -7.40
N LEU A 22 -13.33 -4.35 -8.01
CA LEU A 22 -13.60 -3.03 -7.46
C LEU A 22 -15.09 -2.97 -7.16
N LYS A 23 -15.44 -2.75 -5.90
CA LYS A 23 -16.84 -2.59 -5.49
C LYS A 23 -16.99 -1.24 -4.83
N SER A 24 -17.89 -0.43 -5.35
CA SER A 24 -18.11 0.92 -4.84
C SER A 24 -19.59 1.17 -4.59
N ARG A 25 -19.90 1.75 -3.43
CA ARG A 25 -21.21 2.28 -3.10
C ARG A 25 -21.14 3.79 -3.15
N ILE A 26 -21.95 4.39 -3.99
CA ILE A 26 -22.06 5.84 -4.13
C ILE A 26 -23.39 6.28 -3.52
N LEU A 27 -23.33 7.22 -2.58
CA LEU A 27 -24.49 7.84 -1.96
C LEU A 27 -24.27 9.36 -1.96
N ASP A 28 -24.90 10.04 -2.92
CA ASP A 28 -24.75 11.48 -3.14
C ASP A 28 -23.25 11.86 -3.32
N SER A 29 -22.70 12.64 -2.40
CA SER A 29 -21.31 13.12 -2.40
C SER A 29 -20.32 12.13 -1.80
N LYS A 30 -20.80 11.03 -1.22
CA LYS A 30 -19.98 10.04 -0.52
C LYS A 30 -19.81 8.78 -1.34
N THR A 31 -18.58 8.27 -1.36
CA THR A 31 -18.23 7.01 -1.99
C THR A 31 -17.56 6.12 -0.96
N ASP A 32 -18.01 4.87 -0.85
CA ASP A 32 -17.43 3.83 -0.01
C ASP A 32 -16.95 2.69 -0.93
N THR A 33 -15.63 2.50 -1.03
CA THR A 33 -15.01 1.62 -2.03
C THR A 33 -14.13 0.54 -1.41
N ASP A 34 -14.33 -0.67 -1.90
CA ASP A 34 -13.45 -1.82 -1.69
C ASP A 34 -12.65 -2.10 -2.97
N LEU A 35 -11.36 -2.38 -2.78
CA LEU A 35 -10.46 -2.89 -3.80
C LEU A 35 -9.90 -4.24 -3.35
N ASP A 36 -9.97 -5.22 -4.23
CA ASP A 36 -9.35 -6.53 -4.02
C ASP A 36 -8.69 -6.96 -5.32
N LEU A 37 -7.42 -6.60 -5.48
CA LEU A 37 -6.66 -6.74 -6.72
C LEU A 37 -5.46 -7.65 -6.51
N HIS A 38 -5.26 -8.59 -7.42
CA HIS A 38 -4.19 -9.56 -7.39
C HIS A 38 -3.47 -9.66 -8.73
N SER A 39 -2.17 -9.87 -8.67
CA SER A 39 -1.30 -10.19 -9.80
C SER A 39 -0.46 -11.42 -9.44
N LYS A 40 0.47 -11.82 -10.31
CA LYS A 40 1.35 -12.96 -10.04
C LYS A 40 2.26 -12.75 -8.84
N LYS A 41 2.65 -11.50 -8.56
CA LYS A 41 3.68 -11.17 -7.56
C LYS A 41 3.23 -10.15 -6.53
N SER A 42 2.08 -9.53 -6.72
CA SER A 42 1.61 -8.43 -5.90
C SER A 42 0.11 -8.49 -5.64
N SER A 43 -0.34 -7.91 -4.54
CA SER A 43 -1.76 -7.69 -4.24
C SER A 43 -1.99 -6.30 -3.66
N ILE A 44 -3.18 -5.76 -3.91
CA ILE A 44 -3.65 -4.49 -3.35
C ILE A 44 -5.03 -4.75 -2.78
N LEU A 45 -5.16 -4.59 -1.46
CA LEU A 45 -6.40 -4.75 -0.73
C LEU A 45 -6.72 -3.45 -0.02
N ALA A 46 -7.91 -2.91 -0.27
CA ALA A 46 -8.45 -1.80 0.49
C ALA A 46 -9.92 -2.10 0.82
N ARG A 47 -10.33 -1.81 2.04
CA ARG A 47 -11.71 -1.95 2.48
C ARG A 47 -12.17 -0.63 3.05
N HIS A 48 -13.41 -0.26 2.74
CA HIS A 48 -14.02 0.96 3.22
C HIS A 48 -13.21 2.24 2.94
N MET A 49 -12.71 2.40 1.71
CA MET A 49 -12.15 3.68 1.31
C MET A 49 -13.26 4.70 1.16
N LEU A 50 -13.26 5.68 2.05
CA LEU A 50 -14.27 6.73 2.10
C LEU A 50 -13.75 7.98 1.37
N LEU A 51 -14.54 8.46 0.41
CA LEU A 51 -14.35 9.76 -0.21
C LEU A 51 -15.63 10.58 -0.08
N ASP A 52 -15.52 11.86 0.28
CA ASP A 52 -16.63 12.80 0.33
C ASP A 52 -16.31 14.03 -0.51
N THR A 53 -16.89 14.13 -1.71
CA THR A 53 -16.61 15.19 -2.68
C THR A 53 -17.12 16.56 -2.24
N LYS A 54 -18.12 16.60 -1.34
CA LYS A 54 -18.68 17.83 -0.80
C LYS A 54 -17.76 18.43 0.26
N THR A 55 -17.28 17.62 1.19
CA THR A 55 -16.34 18.06 2.24
C THR A 55 -14.88 18.01 1.79
N LYS A 56 -14.62 17.44 0.60
CA LYS A 56 -13.28 17.20 0.04
C LYS A 56 -12.39 16.40 0.98
N GLN A 57 -12.94 15.35 1.60
CA GLN A 57 -12.22 14.50 2.55
C GLN A 57 -12.01 13.08 2.01
N VAL A 58 -10.88 12.48 2.37
CA VAL A 58 -10.56 11.07 2.13
C VAL A 58 -10.19 10.39 3.45
N ASN A 59 -10.59 9.13 3.59
CA ASN A 59 -10.11 8.21 4.60
C ASN A 59 -9.96 6.83 3.98
N ALA A 60 -8.73 6.35 3.83
CA ALA A 60 -8.45 5.07 3.21
C ALA A 60 -7.28 4.38 3.89
N LYS A 61 -7.40 3.06 4.06
CA LYS A 61 -6.30 2.16 4.35
C LYS A 61 -6.10 1.23 3.16
N ILE A 62 -4.89 1.21 2.62
CA ILE A 62 -4.52 0.41 1.46
C ILE A 62 -3.38 -0.51 1.89
N HIS A 63 -3.66 -1.81 1.91
CA HIS A 63 -2.67 -2.85 2.13
C HIS A 63 -2.10 -3.31 0.80
N ILE A 64 -0.79 -3.24 0.64
CA ILE A 64 -0.10 -3.64 -0.58
C ILE A 64 0.90 -4.74 -0.24
N ILE A 65 0.90 -5.83 -0.99
CA ILE A 65 1.96 -6.83 -0.94
C ILE A 65 2.70 -6.80 -2.27
N ALA A 66 4.02 -6.72 -2.18
CA ALA A 66 4.92 -6.43 -3.29
C ALA A 66 6.06 -7.44 -3.35
N ASN A 67 5.96 -8.49 -4.16
CA ASN A 67 7.02 -9.52 -4.20
C ASN A 67 7.40 -10.01 -2.78
N ASN A 68 6.38 -10.34 -1.98
CA ASN A 68 6.49 -10.71 -0.56
C ASN A 68 7.06 -9.61 0.36
N ASN A 69 6.85 -8.34 0.03
CA ASN A 69 7.16 -7.20 0.89
C ASN A 69 5.84 -6.45 1.17
N PRO A 70 5.22 -6.63 2.35
CA PRO A 70 4.00 -5.95 2.70
C PRO A 70 4.26 -4.48 3.08
N LEU A 71 3.32 -3.61 2.73
CA LEU A 71 3.32 -2.17 2.97
C LEU A 71 1.89 -1.72 3.24
N ASP A 72 1.65 -1.00 4.33
CA ASP A 72 0.35 -0.39 4.60
C ASP A 72 0.43 1.12 4.38
N ILE A 73 -0.52 1.67 3.63
CA ILE A 73 -0.65 3.10 3.35
C ILE A 73 -1.96 3.60 3.94
N TYR A 74 -1.90 4.67 4.71
CA TYR A 74 -3.05 5.33 5.28
C TYR A 74 -3.14 6.74 4.70
N LEU A 75 -4.31 7.07 4.16
CA LEU A 75 -4.64 8.38 3.60
C LEU A 75 -5.76 8.98 4.44
N LYS A 76 -5.55 10.16 5.01
CA LYS A 76 -6.58 10.83 5.82
C LYS A 76 -6.58 12.33 5.62
N GLY A 77 -7.75 12.96 5.60
CA GLY A 77 -7.89 14.40 5.55
C GLY A 77 -8.27 14.92 4.16
N SER A 78 -7.79 16.10 3.79
CA SER A 78 -8.22 16.76 2.55
C SER A 78 -7.83 15.95 1.30
N MET A 79 -8.73 15.82 0.33
CA MET A 79 -8.43 15.19 -0.97
C MET A 79 -7.35 15.93 -1.78
N ASN A 80 -7.18 17.23 -1.54
CA ASN A 80 -6.16 18.02 -2.25
C ASN A 80 -4.76 17.77 -1.70
N GLN A 81 -4.66 17.51 -0.40
CA GLN A 81 -3.40 17.28 0.30
C GLN A 81 -3.69 16.39 1.53
N PRO A 82 -3.87 15.08 1.32
CA PRO A 82 -4.13 14.17 2.43
C PRO A 82 -2.86 13.99 3.26
N ASP A 83 -3.03 13.76 4.56
CA ASP A 83 -1.97 13.16 5.36
C ASP A 83 -1.73 11.74 4.86
N VAL A 84 -0.46 11.40 4.65
CA VAL A 84 -0.03 10.10 4.10
C VAL A 84 0.90 9.45 5.11
N GLN A 85 0.42 8.39 5.75
CA GLN A 85 1.23 7.58 6.65
C GLN A 85 1.54 6.24 5.99
N ILE A 86 2.77 5.79 6.16
CA ILE A 86 3.27 4.56 5.53
C ILE A 86 3.87 3.69 6.63
N ASP A 87 3.34 2.49 6.80
CA ASP A 87 3.93 1.46 7.64
C ASP A 87 4.70 0.47 6.75
N ALA A 88 6.02 0.61 6.80
CA ALA A 88 6.99 -0.24 6.12
C ALA A 88 7.80 -1.11 7.09
N GLN A 89 7.36 -1.26 8.35
CA GLN A 89 8.14 -1.91 9.42
C GLN A 89 8.64 -3.29 9.01
N LYS A 90 7.76 -4.11 8.43
CA LYS A 90 8.08 -5.47 7.97
C LYS A 90 9.16 -5.51 6.89
N ILE A 91 9.27 -4.48 6.05
CA ILE A 91 10.32 -4.41 5.02
C ILE A 91 11.66 -4.06 5.68
N ILE A 92 11.65 -3.09 6.59
CA ILE A 92 12.84 -2.65 7.33
C ILE A 92 13.41 -3.81 8.16
N GLU A 93 12.58 -4.54 8.91
CA GLU A 93 13.00 -5.70 9.71
C GLU A 93 13.66 -6.79 8.86
N LYS A 94 13.07 -7.09 7.69
CA LYS A 94 13.60 -8.08 6.75
C LYS A 94 14.96 -7.67 6.19
N GLU A 95 15.18 -6.39 5.95
CA GLU A 95 16.48 -5.89 5.46
C GLU A 95 17.53 -5.87 6.57
N ALA A 96 17.18 -5.42 7.77
CA ALA A 96 18.07 -5.44 8.93
C ALA A 96 18.53 -6.87 9.29
N GLY A 97 17.59 -7.84 9.33
CA GLY A 97 17.92 -9.24 9.59
C GLY A 97 18.86 -9.86 8.56
N LYS A 98 18.76 -9.46 7.28
CA LYS A 98 19.69 -9.90 6.22
C LYS A 98 21.10 -9.34 6.43
N GLN A 99 21.24 -8.11 6.92
CA GLN A 99 22.54 -7.52 7.19
C GLN A 99 23.21 -8.20 8.39
N LEU A 100 22.47 -8.46 9.47
CA LEU A 100 22.97 -9.21 10.62
C LEU A 100 23.45 -10.61 10.20
N ASN A 101 22.65 -11.37 9.45
CA ASN A 101 23.04 -12.68 8.97
C ASN A 101 24.29 -12.66 8.05
N LYS A 102 24.46 -11.62 7.22
CA LYS A 102 25.67 -11.46 6.41
C LYS A 102 26.89 -11.19 7.27
N LEU A 103 26.75 -10.42 8.35
CA LEU A 103 27.82 -10.13 9.29
C LEU A 103 28.22 -11.40 10.05
N PHE A 104 27.24 -12.15 10.58
CA PHE A 104 27.45 -13.43 11.25
C PHE A 104 28.21 -14.43 10.35
N LYS A 105 27.76 -14.66 9.10
CA LYS A 105 28.45 -15.55 8.15
C LYS A 105 29.85 -15.10 7.70
N LYS A 106 30.20 -13.83 7.95
CA LYS A 106 31.55 -13.31 7.65
C LYS A 106 32.50 -13.46 8.84
N LEU A 107 31.94 -13.52 10.05
CA LEU A 107 32.69 -13.56 11.31
C LEU A 107 32.82 -14.98 11.88
N PHE A 108 31.92 -15.88 11.49
CA PHE A 108 31.89 -17.30 11.84
C PHE A 108 31.71 -18.14 10.58
#